data_AF-A0A7Y6XC48-F1
#
_entry.id   AF-A0A7Y6XC48-F1
#
_cell.length_a   1.000
_cell.length_b   1.000
_cell.length_c   1.000
_cell.angle_alpha   90.00
_cell.angle_beta   90.00
_cell.angle_gamma   90.00
#
_symmetry.space_group_name_H-M   'P 1'
#
loop_
_entity.id
_entity.type
_entity.pdbx_description
1 polymer ?
#
loop_
_entity_poly.entity_id
_entity_poly.type
_entity_poly.pdbx_seq_one_letter_code
_entity_poly.pdbx_strand_id
1 'polypeptide(L)'
;MARDKHSENIGGGMPRLIERIHSEPVRVGTDANTPFNESVMDVLHPRKFIEGSPFAKHMMQLRERLYGAHSGKDAPPSWSYEPQYFRRVMRDDPHALGAAFEGRTRECSEILENGCALLAHINKLRTTGTSSDSSSETGPVWPVVVTGEDGLVREILTQARGGANQGRSTKSPEVSGCANPSWLQVMDEHGLRGAAAYPIFNSGAWLGGLSGGEFGDWRQDYLCTLIYGFYLEYNLDTVGGSNHNHYVRDLCCLWEMPDLPAELRTRRAHLLGEMAYIDGKRRMEAELRAIPTTGLTAWVFGDRDRWRDFKACDSGMFGHYLSCVPGDSGRDDLMLTGLTQDWADLGPDLRNGECAQSVLTLTRGSISTASLIEAYERSVWMVNAELTPEGGVKPERFSLMFVIMDVCVWNMCNHRHDLWRYFALASDACGQVQRRDLYKSGQLADCYSKEFEPTEPAGSSRVTVPRRPLHYTVTVAGRKHSGSIDIHTAVVDAVESGSFPMELVEYEYLIPRLLCMKAITSSEFLSHMDAFYCEHHAILMRAAHKSNFSMEFSTALILFTMEQWWFGFPYAVGLGSLIEAQPGTVANDRVHPDR
;
A
#
# COMPACT_ATOMS: atom_id res chain seq x y z
N MET A 1 15.75 -41.57 14.80
CA MET A 1 14.54 -41.51 13.96
C MET A 1 14.67 -40.27 13.09
N ALA A 2 14.90 -40.47 11.79
CA ALA A 2 15.16 -39.41 10.83
C ALA A 2 13.90 -38.55 10.64
N ARG A 3 14.07 -37.22 10.66
CA ARG A 3 13.02 -36.26 10.31
C ARG A 3 12.88 -36.26 8.80
N ASP A 4 11.72 -36.67 8.29
CA ASP A 4 11.31 -36.37 6.92
C ASP A 4 11.09 -34.86 6.80
N LYS A 5 12.08 -34.17 6.21
CA LYS A 5 11.90 -32.82 5.67
C LYS A 5 11.18 -32.96 4.33
N HIS A 6 9.85 -33.06 4.34
CA HIS A 6 9.07 -32.74 3.16
C HIS A 6 9.04 -31.22 3.01
N SER A 7 10.03 -30.65 2.30
CA SER A 7 9.86 -29.35 1.66
C SER A 7 8.97 -29.59 0.45
N GLU A 8 7.67 -29.33 0.57
CA GLU A 8 6.78 -29.29 -0.59
C GLU A 8 7.30 -28.20 -1.54
N ASN A 9 7.54 -28.59 -2.80
CA ASN A 9 8.00 -27.70 -3.84
C ASN A 9 6.84 -26.75 -4.23
N ILE A 10 6.73 -25.62 -3.52
CA ILE A 10 5.81 -24.51 -3.87
C ILE A 10 6.31 -23.79 -5.14
N GLY A 11 7.56 -24.03 -5.55
CA GLY A 11 8.17 -23.55 -6.79
C GLY A 11 7.91 -24.47 -7.98
N GLY A 12 6.90 -24.14 -8.78
CA GLY A 12 6.61 -24.73 -10.09
C GLY A 12 5.88 -23.69 -10.95
N GLY A 13 5.70 -23.97 -12.25
CA GLY A 13 5.08 -23.07 -13.23
C GLY A 13 3.59 -22.77 -12.97
N MET A 14 3.27 -22.23 -11.80
CA MET A 14 1.91 -21.90 -11.39
C MET A 14 1.33 -20.79 -12.28
N PRO A 15 0.03 -20.90 -12.60
CA PRO A 15 -0.72 -19.81 -13.22
C PRO A 15 -0.66 -18.53 -12.37
N ARG A 16 -0.80 -17.36 -13.01
CA ARG A 16 -0.86 -16.05 -12.32
C ARG A 16 -2.04 -16.02 -11.33
N LEU A 17 -1.99 -15.16 -10.31
CA LEU A 17 -3.07 -15.03 -9.31
C LEU A 17 -4.46 -14.96 -9.95
N ILE A 18 -4.61 -14.07 -10.94
CA ILE A 18 -5.84 -13.90 -11.72
C ILE A 18 -6.35 -15.21 -12.32
N GLU A 19 -5.46 -16.05 -12.86
CA GLU A 19 -5.81 -17.32 -13.52
C GLU A 19 -6.22 -18.41 -12.51
N ARG A 20 -5.88 -18.24 -11.23
CA ARG A 20 -6.24 -19.19 -10.17
C ARG A 20 -7.55 -18.83 -9.49
N ILE A 21 -7.80 -17.53 -9.33
CA ILE A 21 -9.01 -17.01 -8.65
C ILE A 21 -10.18 -16.79 -9.62
N HIS A 22 -9.91 -16.75 -10.93
CA HIS A 22 -10.93 -16.64 -11.97
C HIS A 22 -10.82 -17.76 -12.99
N SER A 23 -11.94 -18.47 -13.22
CA SER A 23 -12.07 -19.41 -14.33
C SER A 23 -12.06 -18.70 -15.69
N GLU A 24 -12.63 -17.50 -15.75
CA GLU A 24 -12.64 -16.61 -16.93
C GLU A 24 -12.43 -15.15 -16.47
N PRO A 25 -11.20 -14.61 -16.56
CA PRO A 25 -10.92 -13.24 -16.12
C PRO A 25 -11.51 -12.21 -17.08
N VAL A 26 -12.10 -11.13 -16.55
CA VAL A 26 -12.55 -10.01 -17.37
C VAL A 26 -11.35 -9.17 -17.80
N ARG A 27 -11.04 -9.21 -19.10
CA ARG A 27 -9.95 -8.44 -19.70
C ARG A 27 -10.44 -7.06 -20.13
N VAL A 28 -9.64 -6.04 -19.83
CA VAL A 28 -9.96 -4.64 -20.16
C VAL A 28 -10.01 -4.45 -21.69
N GLY A 29 -11.02 -3.71 -22.16
CA GLY A 29 -11.13 -3.28 -23.55
C GLY A 29 -11.59 -4.34 -24.56
N THR A 30 -12.00 -5.54 -24.12
CA THR A 30 -12.52 -6.57 -25.04
C THR A 30 -13.98 -6.33 -25.44
N ASP A 31 -14.78 -5.70 -24.58
CA ASP A 31 -16.21 -5.46 -24.79
C ASP A 31 -16.62 -4.06 -24.34
N ALA A 32 -17.12 -3.23 -25.26
CA ALA A 32 -17.42 -1.81 -25.01
C ALA A 32 -18.61 -1.56 -24.06
N ASN A 33 -19.33 -2.59 -23.61
CA ASN A 33 -20.55 -2.50 -22.81
C ASN A 33 -20.49 -3.34 -21.52
N THR A 34 -19.33 -3.43 -20.89
CA THR A 34 -19.19 -4.08 -19.58
C THR A 34 -19.09 -3.04 -18.46
N PRO A 35 -19.47 -3.37 -17.22
CA PRO A 35 -19.25 -2.49 -16.06
C PRO A 35 -17.80 -2.03 -15.86
N PHE A 36 -16.84 -2.71 -16.53
CA PHE A 36 -15.40 -2.49 -16.46
C PHE A 36 -14.85 -1.59 -17.60
N ASN A 37 -15.63 -1.34 -18.66
CA ASN A 37 -15.21 -0.63 -19.88
C ASN A 37 -16.06 0.61 -20.19
N GLU A 38 -16.76 1.17 -19.19
CA GLU A 38 -17.53 2.41 -19.32
C GLU A 38 -16.62 3.66 -19.44
N SER A 39 -17.21 4.85 -19.66
CA SER A 39 -16.47 6.11 -19.81
C SER A 39 -15.53 6.37 -18.61
N VAL A 40 -14.44 7.11 -18.80
CA VAL A 40 -13.57 7.52 -17.68
C VAL A 40 -14.28 8.46 -16.69
N MET A 41 -15.45 9.01 -17.03
CA MET A 41 -16.28 9.67 -16.02
C MET A 41 -17.16 8.69 -15.23
N ASP A 42 -17.39 7.47 -15.71
CA ASP A 42 -18.03 6.37 -14.97
C ASP A 42 -17.10 5.78 -13.90
N VAL A 43 -15.80 5.98 -14.03
CA VAL A 43 -14.76 5.66 -13.03
C VAL A 43 -14.94 6.45 -11.72
N LEU A 44 -15.55 7.61 -11.80
CA LEU A 44 -15.49 8.62 -10.74
C LEU A 44 -16.82 8.76 -9.98
N HIS A 45 -17.83 7.92 -10.29
CA HIS A 45 -19.19 8.09 -9.79
C HIS A 45 -19.25 8.39 -8.29
N PRO A 46 -19.97 9.46 -7.90
CA PRO A 46 -20.13 9.78 -6.50
C PRO A 46 -21.00 8.72 -5.84
N ARG A 47 -20.74 8.42 -4.56
CA ARG A 47 -21.66 7.58 -3.79
C ARG A 47 -23.05 8.20 -3.79
N LYS A 48 -24.09 7.36 -3.85
CA LYS A 48 -25.48 7.79 -3.70
C LYS A 48 -25.71 8.68 -2.47
N PHE A 49 -24.92 8.47 -1.42
CA PHE A 49 -24.93 9.28 -0.19
C PHE A 49 -24.76 10.78 -0.44
N ILE A 50 -23.99 11.18 -1.45
CA ILE A 50 -23.68 12.59 -1.75
C ILE A 50 -24.45 13.12 -2.97
N GLU A 51 -25.51 12.42 -3.40
CA GLU A 51 -26.36 12.85 -4.50
C GLU A 51 -26.90 14.28 -4.26
N GLY A 52 -26.86 15.12 -5.29
CA GLY A 52 -27.27 16.53 -5.20
C GLY A 52 -26.26 17.47 -4.53
N SER A 53 -25.13 16.96 -4.01
CA SER A 53 -24.02 17.78 -3.50
C SER A 53 -23.33 18.59 -4.60
N PRO A 54 -22.53 19.63 -4.25
CA PRO A 54 -21.71 20.36 -5.21
C PRO A 54 -20.80 19.46 -6.04
N PHE A 55 -20.15 18.48 -5.42
CA PHE A 55 -19.24 17.57 -6.13
C PHE A 55 -20.00 16.64 -7.09
N ALA A 56 -21.12 16.05 -6.66
CA ALA A 56 -21.96 15.23 -7.54
C ALA A 56 -22.49 16.03 -8.75
N LYS A 57 -22.83 17.30 -8.57
CA LYS A 57 -23.24 18.19 -9.68
C LYS A 57 -22.10 18.49 -10.65
N HIS A 58 -20.91 18.84 -10.12
CA HIS A 58 -19.70 19.08 -10.93
C HIS A 58 -19.38 17.88 -11.82
N MET A 59 -19.40 16.69 -11.22
CA MET A 59 -19.23 15.41 -11.89
C MET A 59 -20.22 15.16 -13.03
N MET A 60 -21.51 15.33 -12.76
CA MET A 60 -22.55 15.17 -13.78
C MET A 60 -22.37 16.14 -14.96
N GLN A 61 -22.07 17.41 -14.66
CA GLN A 61 -21.83 18.44 -15.67
C GLN A 61 -20.58 18.13 -16.50
N LEU A 62 -19.49 17.71 -15.86
CA LEU A 62 -18.26 17.33 -16.52
C LEU A 62 -18.49 16.12 -17.45
N ARG A 63 -19.27 15.13 -17.00
CA ARG A 63 -19.65 13.96 -17.79
C ARG A 63 -20.43 14.36 -19.05
N GLU A 64 -21.49 15.16 -18.90
CA GLU A 64 -22.29 15.62 -20.05
C GLU A 64 -21.42 16.40 -21.05
N ARG A 65 -20.51 17.23 -20.54
CA ARG A 65 -19.63 18.04 -21.38
C ARG A 65 -18.60 17.22 -22.16
N LEU A 66 -18.01 16.19 -21.52
CA LEU A 66 -16.99 15.35 -22.14
C LEU A 66 -17.60 14.24 -23.02
N TYR A 67 -18.76 13.70 -22.65
CA TYR A 67 -19.30 12.45 -23.20
C TYR A 67 -20.80 12.47 -23.53
N GLY A 68 -21.50 13.58 -23.29
CA GLY A 68 -22.93 13.71 -23.56
C GLY A 68 -23.25 13.83 -25.06
N ALA A 69 -24.53 13.93 -25.40
CA ALA A 69 -24.99 13.96 -26.79
C ALA A 69 -24.45 15.14 -27.62
N HIS A 70 -23.88 16.15 -26.95
CA HIS A 70 -23.28 17.35 -27.55
C HIS A 70 -21.75 17.35 -27.51
N SER A 71 -21.11 16.27 -27.03
CA SER A 71 -19.66 16.16 -26.98
C SER A 71 -19.07 16.32 -28.39
N GLY A 72 -18.24 17.34 -28.60
CA GLY A 72 -17.64 17.68 -29.90
C GLY A 72 -18.22 18.91 -30.61
N LYS A 73 -19.29 19.52 -30.09
CA LYS A 73 -19.76 20.86 -30.55
C LYS A 73 -19.07 22.00 -29.81
N ASP A 74 -18.76 21.77 -28.53
CA ASP A 74 -18.00 22.71 -27.69
C ASP A 74 -16.54 22.24 -27.53
N ALA A 75 -15.64 23.20 -27.32
CA ALA A 75 -14.26 22.87 -26.98
C ALA A 75 -14.21 22.11 -25.64
N PRO A 76 -13.41 21.03 -25.54
CA PRO A 76 -13.25 20.30 -24.28
C PRO A 76 -12.77 21.25 -23.17
N PRO A 77 -13.03 20.93 -21.89
CA PRO A 77 -12.44 21.68 -20.79
C PRO A 77 -10.94 21.83 -20.99
N SER A 78 -10.45 23.07 -20.80
CA SER A 78 -9.04 23.26 -20.54
C SER A 78 -8.69 22.48 -19.30
N TRP A 79 -7.56 21.79 -19.32
CA TRP A 79 -7.05 21.02 -18.20
C TRP A 79 -5.54 21.20 -18.19
N SER A 80 -4.94 21.17 -17.01
CA SER A 80 -3.49 21.18 -16.89
C SER A 80 -2.99 20.13 -15.90
N TYR A 81 -1.86 19.52 -16.25
CA TYR A 81 -1.08 18.68 -15.36
C TYR A 81 0.32 19.31 -15.27
N GLU A 82 0.53 20.11 -14.24
CA GLU A 82 1.77 20.89 -14.08
C GLU A 82 2.46 20.65 -12.72
N PRO A 83 2.97 19.43 -12.43
CA PRO A 83 3.57 19.14 -11.13
C PRO A 83 4.71 20.08 -10.72
N GLN A 84 5.56 20.45 -11.68
CA GLN A 84 6.68 21.38 -11.44
C GLN A 84 6.21 22.81 -11.17
N TYR A 85 5.04 23.23 -11.66
CA TYR A 85 4.46 24.52 -11.30
C TYR A 85 4.05 24.52 -9.84
N PHE A 86 3.27 23.52 -9.41
CA PHE A 86 2.81 23.43 -8.02
C PHE A 86 3.96 23.27 -7.04
N ARG A 87 4.98 22.46 -7.37
CA ARG A 87 6.22 22.37 -6.57
C ARG A 87 6.89 23.74 -6.39
N ARG A 88 6.99 24.55 -7.45
CA ARG A 88 7.56 25.91 -7.36
C ARG A 88 6.69 26.84 -6.52
N VAL A 89 5.36 26.79 -6.67
CA VAL A 89 4.44 27.60 -5.86
C VAL A 89 4.60 27.27 -4.38
N MET A 90 4.63 25.98 -4.02
CA MET A 90 4.80 25.54 -2.63
C MET A 90 6.12 26.01 -2.01
N ARG A 91 7.19 26.06 -2.82
CA ARG A 91 8.52 26.50 -2.40
C ARG A 91 8.64 28.02 -2.29
N ASP A 92 8.21 28.73 -3.33
CA ASP A 92 8.49 30.16 -3.52
C ASP A 92 7.42 31.06 -2.88
N ASP A 93 6.16 30.61 -2.84
CA ASP A 93 5.02 31.35 -2.27
C ASP A 93 4.00 30.39 -1.61
N PRO A 94 4.35 29.75 -0.49
CA PRO A 94 3.43 28.86 0.23
C PRO A 94 2.17 29.58 0.74
N HIS A 95 2.22 30.90 0.92
CA HIS A 95 1.09 31.72 1.34
C HIS A 95 0.03 31.85 0.23
N ALA A 96 0.39 31.70 -1.06
CA ALA A 96 -0.56 31.73 -2.18
C ALA A 96 -1.69 30.69 -2.07
N LEU A 97 -1.45 29.58 -1.35
CA LEU A 97 -2.45 28.54 -1.10
C LEU A 97 -3.35 28.85 0.11
N GLY A 98 -3.09 29.96 0.81
CA GLY A 98 -3.86 30.47 1.95
C GLY A 98 -3.04 30.49 3.24
N ALA A 99 -3.12 31.60 3.99
CA ALA A 99 -2.36 31.83 5.22
C ALA A 99 -2.51 30.70 6.27
N ALA A 100 -3.69 30.09 6.38
CA ALA A 100 -3.96 28.99 7.31
C ALA A 100 -3.17 27.71 7.00
N PHE A 101 -2.68 27.55 5.77
CA PHE A 101 -1.98 26.35 5.32
C PHE A 101 -0.50 26.57 4.99
N GLU A 102 0.03 27.79 5.24
CA GLU A 102 1.40 28.15 4.87
C GLU A 102 2.43 27.21 5.50
N GLY A 103 2.32 26.95 6.80
CA GLY A 103 3.23 26.05 7.52
C GLY A 103 3.25 24.64 6.94
N ARG A 104 2.08 24.05 6.72
CA ARG A 104 1.93 22.72 6.10
C ARG A 104 2.49 22.69 4.68
N THR A 105 2.25 23.74 3.92
CA THR A 105 2.75 23.84 2.53
C THR A 105 4.28 23.90 2.51
N ARG A 106 4.88 24.61 3.45
CA ARG A 106 6.33 24.65 3.63
C ARG A 106 6.88 23.28 3.98
N GLU A 107 6.26 22.57 4.93
CA GLU A 107 6.67 21.21 5.30
C GLU A 107 6.60 20.24 4.11
N CYS A 108 5.49 20.23 3.36
CA CYS A 108 5.36 19.45 2.12
C CYS A 108 6.47 19.82 1.12
N SER A 109 6.76 21.11 0.96
CA SER A 109 7.81 21.57 0.05
C SER A 109 9.18 21.07 0.47
N GLU A 110 9.52 21.10 1.76
CA GLU A 110 10.81 20.62 2.26
C GLU A 110 11.00 19.12 2.02
N ILE A 111 9.97 18.33 2.32
CA ILE A 111 9.94 16.88 2.07
C ILE A 111 10.16 16.60 0.57
N LEU A 112 9.45 17.33 -0.31
CA LEU A 112 9.58 17.17 -1.76
C LEU A 112 10.95 17.54 -2.30
N GLU A 113 11.53 18.66 -1.84
CA GLU A 113 12.87 19.07 -2.25
C GLU A 113 13.90 18.02 -1.83
N ASN A 114 13.80 17.50 -0.60
CA ASN A 114 14.66 16.41 -0.11
C ASN A 114 14.50 15.14 -0.95
N GLY A 115 13.26 14.68 -1.17
CA GLY A 115 12.96 13.48 -1.95
C GLY A 115 13.49 13.58 -3.39
N CYS A 116 13.19 14.66 -4.10
CA CYS A 116 13.68 14.89 -5.46
C CYS A 116 15.21 14.97 -5.53
N ALA A 117 15.86 15.61 -4.57
CA ALA A 117 17.32 15.72 -4.54
C ALA A 117 18.01 14.35 -4.33
N LEU A 118 17.49 13.54 -3.41
CA LEU A 118 17.99 12.19 -3.14
C LEU A 118 17.76 11.27 -4.33
N LEU A 119 16.58 11.34 -4.96
CA LEU A 119 16.27 10.60 -6.17
C LEU A 119 17.26 10.95 -7.32
N ALA A 120 17.53 12.24 -7.54
CA ALA A 120 18.51 12.67 -8.52
C ALA A 120 19.93 12.17 -8.20
N HIS A 121 20.29 12.09 -6.92
CA HIS A 121 21.57 11.53 -6.48
C HIS A 121 21.67 10.02 -6.78
N ILE A 122 20.64 9.25 -6.45
CA ILE A 122 20.53 7.82 -6.80
C ILE A 122 20.69 7.64 -8.31
N ASN A 123 20.02 8.47 -9.12
CA ASN A 123 20.14 8.41 -10.58
C ASN A 123 21.57 8.64 -11.05
N LYS A 124 22.24 9.62 -10.46
CA LYS A 124 23.62 9.95 -10.78
C LYS A 124 24.52 8.75 -10.51
N LEU A 125 24.42 8.12 -9.33
CA LEU A 125 25.24 6.95 -8.98
C LEU A 125 25.02 5.77 -9.93
N ARG A 126 23.76 5.52 -10.32
CA ARG A 126 23.40 4.48 -11.30
C ARG A 126 24.00 4.75 -12.68
N THR A 127 23.88 5.98 -13.18
CA THR A 127 24.37 6.36 -14.51
C THR A 127 25.89 6.45 -14.59
N THR A 128 26.58 6.78 -13.49
CA THR A 128 28.05 6.81 -13.45
C THR A 128 28.70 5.44 -13.20
N GLY A 129 27.90 4.39 -13.00
CA GLY A 129 28.41 3.02 -12.80
C GLY A 129 29.21 2.86 -11.50
N THR A 130 28.92 3.68 -10.48
CA THR A 130 29.59 3.55 -9.18
C THR A 130 29.21 2.21 -8.57
N SER A 131 30.18 1.30 -8.47
CA SER A 131 29.94 -0.03 -7.89
C SER A 131 29.77 0.07 -6.37
N SER A 132 29.04 -0.88 -5.78
CA SER A 132 28.96 -1.07 -4.32
C SER A 132 30.33 -1.19 -3.65
N ASP A 133 31.34 -1.64 -4.39
CA ASP A 133 32.72 -1.81 -3.91
C ASP A 133 33.54 -0.49 -3.95
N SER A 134 33.02 0.56 -4.61
CA SER A 134 33.71 1.84 -4.84
C SER A 134 32.95 3.07 -4.35
N SER A 135 31.75 2.91 -3.79
CA SER A 135 31.01 4.02 -3.21
C SER A 135 31.71 4.55 -1.97
N SER A 136 32.18 5.79 -2.02
CA SER A 136 32.58 6.50 -0.82
C SER A 136 31.36 6.61 0.10
N GLU A 137 31.49 6.15 1.35
CA GLU A 137 30.52 6.30 2.46
C GLU A 137 30.20 7.77 2.84
N THR A 138 30.45 8.71 1.93
CA THR A 138 30.42 10.16 2.14
C THR A 138 29.25 10.85 1.43
N GLY A 139 28.48 10.12 0.62
CA GLY A 139 27.26 10.61 -0.04
C GLY A 139 26.02 10.54 0.85
N PRO A 140 24.92 11.24 0.52
CA PRO A 140 23.67 11.18 1.29
C PRO A 140 22.96 9.81 1.21
N VAL A 141 23.20 9.06 0.13
CA VAL A 141 22.65 7.72 -0.13
C VAL A 141 23.61 6.96 -1.04
N TRP A 142 23.84 5.67 -0.77
CA TRP A 142 24.75 4.83 -1.56
C TRP A 142 24.27 3.37 -1.61
N PRO A 143 24.65 2.61 -2.65
CA PRO A 143 24.29 1.19 -2.74
C PRO A 143 25.24 0.34 -1.89
N VAL A 144 24.73 -0.72 -1.28
CA VAL A 144 25.51 -1.74 -0.57
C VAL A 144 25.14 -3.14 -1.03
N VAL A 145 26.09 -4.06 -0.96
CA VAL A 145 25.80 -5.49 -1.05
C VAL A 145 25.20 -5.94 0.28
N VAL A 146 24.05 -6.62 0.23
CA VAL A 146 23.40 -7.07 1.46
C VAL A 146 24.20 -8.15 2.16
N THR A 147 24.08 -8.21 3.48
CA THR A 147 24.87 -9.10 4.35
C THR A 147 23.99 -9.83 5.37
N GLY A 148 24.55 -10.85 6.01
CA GLY A 148 23.92 -11.47 7.18
C GLY A 148 22.95 -12.60 6.87
N GLU A 149 22.97 -13.19 5.67
CA GLU A 149 22.09 -14.33 5.32
C GLU A 149 22.22 -15.50 6.30
N ASP A 150 21.19 -15.76 7.10
CA ASP A 150 21.15 -16.85 8.08
C ASP A 150 19.75 -17.49 8.19
N GLY A 151 19.64 -18.60 8.92
CA GLY A 151 18.36 -19.25 9.22
C GLY A 151 17.43 -19.42 8.02
N LEU A 152 16.17 -19.03 8.21
CA LEU A 152 15.12 -19.07 7.18
C LEU A 152 15.41 -18.10 6.02
N VAL A 153 16.01 -16.94 6.29
CA VAL A 153 16.40 -15.97 5.25
C VAL A 153 17.31 -16.64 4.23
N ARG A 154 18.35 -17.33 4.70
CA ARG A 154 19.29 -18.07 3.84
C ARG A 154 18.58 -19.17 3.05
N GLU A 155 17.66 -19.90 3.67
CA GLU A 155 16.90 -20.97 3.00
C GLU A 155 16.05 -20.42 1.85
N ILE A 156 15.32 -19.33 2.05
CA ILE A 156 14.49 -18.70 1.02
C ILE A 156 15.35 -18.09 -0.10
N LEU A 157 16.43 -17.38 0.24
CA LEU A 157 17.34 -16.82 -0.76
C LEU A 157 18.06 -17.88 -1.59
N THR A 158 18.39 -19.03 -0.98
CA THR A 158 18.95 -20.17 -1.72
C THR A 158 17.94 -20.69 -2.74
N GLN A 159 16.65 -20.77 -2.39
CA GLN A 159 15.58 -21.15 -3.33
C GLN A 159 15.40 -20.09 -4.43
N ALA A 160 15.42 -18.80 -4.08
CA ALA A 160 15.33 -17.70 -5.04
C ALA A 160 16.46 -17.81 -6.09
N ARG A 161 17.70 -17.97 -5.64
CA ARG A 161 18.88 -18.17 -6.52
C ARG A 161 18.82 -19.46 -7.32
N GLY A 162 18.16 -20.49 -6.79
CA GLY A 162 17.84 -21.72 -7.51
C GLY A 162 16.75 -21.57 -8.57
N GLY A 163 16.13 -20.39 -8.70
CA GLY A 163 15.09 -20.12 -9.69
C GLY A 163 13.72 -20.67 -9.29
N ALA A 164 13.44 -20.83 -7.99
CA ALA A 164 12.18 -21.38 -7.49
C ALA A 164 10.93 -20.65 -8.00
N ASN A 165 11.05 -19.36 -8.33
CA ASN A 165 9.98 -18.55 -8.89
C ASN A 165 10.22 -18.17 -10.37
N GLN A 166 11.14 -18.84 -11.07
CA GLN A 166 11.38 -18.74 -12.52
C GLN A 166 11.50 -17.30 -13.07
N GLY A 167 12.05 -16.37 -12.29
CA GLY A 167 12.13 -14.95 -12.63
C GLY A 167 10.78 -14.22 -12.68
N ARG A 168 9.69 -14.84 -12.22
CA ARG A 168 8.35 -14.25 -12.09
C ARG A 168 8.24 -13.42 -10.82
N SER A 169 7.21 -12.58 -10.77
CA SER A 169 6.72 -11.92 -9.57
C SER A 169 5.33 -12.44 -9.24
N THR A 170 4.99 -12.46 -7.96
CA THR A 170 3.63 -12.62 -7.45
C THR A 170 2.79 -11.37 -7.70
N LYS A 171 3.42 -10.24 -8.06
CA LYS A 171 2.74 -9.04 -8.55
C LYS A 171 2.23 -9.27 -9.98
N SER A 172 0.91 -9.16 -10.18
CA SER A 172 0.30 -9.18 -11.50
C SER A 172 0.63 -7.88 -12.27
N PRO A 173 1.06 -7.96 -13.54
CA PRO A 173 1.21 -6.79 -14.41
C PRO A 173 -0.14 -6.20 -14.84
N GLU A 174 -1.22 -6.99 -14.76
CA GLU A 174 -2.52 -6.66 -15.34
C GLU A 174 -3.51 -6.20 -14.27
N VAL A 175 -4.17 -5.06 -14.53
CA VAL A 175 -5.41 -4.67 -13.85
C VAL A 175 -6.53 -5.48 -14.48
N SER A 176 -7.21 -6.31 -13.70
CA SER A 176 -8.30 -7.18 -14.18
C SER A 176 -9.60 -6.93 -13.45
N GLY A 177 -10.71 -7.05 -14.18
CA GLY A 177 -12.04 -7.08 -13.59
C GLY A 177 -12.30 -8.42 -12.90
N CYS A 178 -13.10 -8.39 -11.85
CA CYS A 178 -13.46 -9.57 -11.09
C CYS A 178 -14.81 -10.13 -11.57
N ALA A 179 -14.80 -11.36 -12.10
CA ALA A 179 -16.02 -12.04 -12.57
C ALA A 179 -16.76 -12.81 -11.45
N ASN A 180 -16.28 -12.75 -10.21
CA ASN A 180 -16.88 -13.51 -9.12
C ASN A 180 -18.32 -13.01 -8.86
N PRO A 181 -19.33 -13.90 -8.78
CA PRO A 181 -20.72 -13.50 -8.57
C PRO A 181 -20.93 -12.63 -7.33
N SER A 182 -20.23 -12.91 -6.23
CA SER A 182 -20.33 -12.12 -5.00
C SER A 182 -19.87 -10.68 -5.20
N TRP A 183 -18.83 -10.47 -6.00
CA TRP A 183 -18.35 -9.13 -6.34
C TRP A 183 -19.29 -8.40 -7.31
N LEU A 184 -19.76 -9.09 -8.36
CA LEU A 184 -20.74 -8.52 -9.30
C LEU A 184 -22.00 -8.05 -8.56
N GLN A 185 -22.44 -8.81 -7.56
CA GLN A 185 -23.55 -8.40 -6.70
C GLN A 185 -23.24 -7.11 -5.91
N VAL A 186 -22.05 -6.99 -5.29
CA VAL A 186 -21.64 -5.75 -4.59
C VAL A 186 -21.61 -4.57 -5.55
N MET A 187 -21.10 -4.77 -6.77
CA MET A 187 -21.09 -3.75 -7.80
C MET A 187 -22.49 -3.26 -8.16
N ASP A 188 -23.46 -4.16 -8.29
CA ASP A 188 -24.84 -3.79 -8.58
C ASP A 188 -25.55 -3.16 -7.37
N GLU A 189 -25.33 -3.68 -6.16
CA GLU A 189 -25.89 -3.16 -4.90
C GLU A 189 -25.49 -1.69 -4.65
N HIS A 190 -24.24 -1.33 -4.97
CA HIS A 190 -23.69 -0.01 -4.68
C HIS A 190 -23.48 0.86 -5.93
N GLY A 191 -23.87 0.37 -7.11
CA GLY A 191 -23.71 1.11 -8.37
C GLY A 191 -22.25 1.34 -8.76
N LEU A 192 -21.35 0.42 -8.42
CA LEU A 192 -19.92 0.53 -8.72
C LEU A 192 -19.69 0.24 -10.20
N ARG A 193 -19.08 1.19 -10.93
CA ARG A 193 -18.78 1.11 -12.36
C ARG A 193 -17.39 1.71 -12.65
N GLY A 194 -16.85 1.47 -13.84
CA GLY A 194 -15.52 1.98 -14.22
C GLY A 194 -14.42 1.49 -13.27
N ALA A 195 -13.49 2.35 -12.82
CA ALA A 195 -12.44 1.95 -11.86
C ALA A 195 -13.01 1.45 -10.53
N ALA A 196 -14.13 1.99 -10.05
CA ALA A 196 -14.74 1.53 -8.81
C ALA A 196 -15.22 0.06 -8.91
N ALA A 197 -15.40 -0.48 -10.12
CA ALA A 197 -15.67 -1.91 -10.35
C ALA A 197 -14.42 -2.80 -10.21
N TYR A 198 -13.21 -2.25 -10.22
CA TYR A 198 -11.99 -3.04 -10.09
C TYR A 198 -11.60 -3.13 -8.61
N PRO A 199 -11.37 -4.34 -8.08
CA PRO A 199 -10.99 -4.54 -6.69
C PRO A 199 -9.77 -3.74 -6.24
N ILE A 200 -8.78 -3.56 -7.13
CA ILE A 200 -7.55 -2.81 -6.83
C ILE A 200 -7.81 -1.34 -6.50
N PHE A 201 -8.76 -0.69 -7.19
CA PHE A 201 -9.11 0.71 -6.93
C PHE A 201 -10.14 0.83 -5.82
N ASN A 202 -11.06 -0.12 -5.72
CA ASN A 202 -12.09 -0.07 -4.71
C ASN A 202 -11.49 -0.18 -3.30
N SER A 203 -10.61 -1.17 -3.08
CA SER A 203 -9.85 -1.24 -1.83
C SER A 203 -8.89 -0.06 -1.67
N GLY A 204 -8.01 0.21 -2.64
CA GLY A 204 -6.95 1.21 -2.42
C GLY A 204 -7.41 2.67 -2.38
N ALA A 205 -8.47 3.04 -3.11
CA ALA A 205 -8.94 4.42 -3.16
C ALA A 205 -10.21 4.65 -2.35
N TRP A 206 -11.20 3.75 -2.42
CA TRP A 206 -12.49 3.98 -1.76
C TRP A 206 -12.44 3.60 -0.28
N LEU A 207 -11.92 2.42 0.06
CA LEU A 207 -11.75 2.04 1.46
C LEU A 207 -10.79 3.02 2.15
N GLY A 208 -9.60 3.21 1.60
CA GLY A 208 -8.60 4.22 1.99
C GLY A 208 -9.18 5.61 2.20
N GLY A 209 -9.73 6.17 1.13
CA GLY A 209 -10.16 7.57 1.09
C GLY A 209 -11.43 7.86 1.87
N LEU A 210 -12.40 6.96 1.94
CA LEU A 210 -13.67 7.25 2.62
C LEU A 210 -13.62 6.97 4.13
N SER A 211 -12.82 6.00 4.54
CA SER A 211 -12.67 5.61 5.94
C SER A 211 -11.76 6.53 6.76
N GLY A 212 -11.03 7.44 6.10
CA GLY A 212 -10.22 8.46 6.77
C GLY A 212 -11.04 9.42 7.66
N GLY A 213 -12.35 9.57 7.39
CA GLY A 213 -13.30 10.16 8.32
C GLY A 213 -13.14 11.66 8.60
N GLU A 214 -12.44 12.38 7.72
CA GLU A 214 -12.12 13.81 7.90
C GLU A 214 -13.35 14.71 7.71
N PHE A 215 -14.27 14.31 6.82
CA PHE A 215 -15.50 15.02 6.54
C PHE A 215 -16.71 14.09 6.53
N GLY A 216 -17.81 14.53 7.14
CA GLY A 216 -19.10 13.84 7.09
C GLY A 216 -19.97 14.19 5.86
N ASP A 217 -19.38 14.80 4.83
CA ASP A 217 -20.08 15.27 3.63
C ASP A 217 -19.28 15.02 2.35
N TRP A 218 -19.73 15.58 1.22
CA TRP A 218 -19.15 15.41 -0.12
C TRP A 218 -17.64 15.69 -0.22
N ARG A 219 -17.07 16.45 0.72
CA ARG A 219 -15.64 16.74 0.73
C ARG A 219 -14.81 15.46 0.89
N GLN A 220 -15.30 14.46 1.62
CA GLN A 220 -14.61 13.18 1.76
C GLN A 220 -14.55 12.42 0.43
N ASP A 221 -15.65 12.42 -0.33
CA ASP A 221 -15.69 11.81 -1.66
C ASP A 221 -14.74 12.54 -2.63
N TYR A 222 -14.63 13.87 -2.55
CA TYR A 222 -13.63 14.62 -3.32
C TYR A 222 -12.20 14.21 -2.94
N LEU A 223 -11.88 14.11 -1.64
CA LEU A 223 -10.56 13.64 -1.18
C LEU A 223 -10.25 12.22 -1.68
N CYS A 224 -11.23 11.32 -1.60
CA CYS A 224 -11.09 9.95 -2.12
C CYS A 224 -10.66 9.95 -3.59
N THR A 225 -11.18 10.88 -4.42
CA THR A 225 -10.77 10.95 -5.83
C THR A 225 -9.34 11.44 -6.06
N LEU A 226 -8.72 12.11 -5.09
CA LEU A 226 -7.33 12.52 -5.18
C LEU A 226 -6.38 11.33 -4.98
N ILE A 227 -6.83 10.25 -4.32
CA ILE A 227 -6.08 8.98 -4.25
C ILE A 227 -5.94 8.31 -5.63
N TYR A 228 -6.83 8.60 -6.58
CA TYR A 228 -6.62 8.18 -7.98
C TYR A 228 -5.35 8.79 -8.61
N GLY A 229 -4.67 9.74 -7.94
CA GLY A 229 -3.29 10.10 -8.26
C GLY A 229 -2.34 8.89 -8.31
N PHE A 230 -2.58 7.86 -7.50
CA PHE A 230 -1.89 6.58 -7.60
C PHE A 230 -2.07 5.93 -8.99
N TYR A 231 -3.26 6.05 -9.62
CA TYR A 231 -3.42 5.56 -10.98
C TYR A 231 -2.60 6.37 -11.99
N LEU A 232 -2.50 7.69 -11.80
CA LEU A 232 -1.61 8.52 -12.59
C LEU A 232 -0.19 7.99 -12.45
N GLU A 233 0.32 7.81 -11.22
CA GLU A 233 1.66 7.30 -10.90
C GLU A 233 2.05 6.07 -11.74
N TYR A 234 1.17 5.07 -11.87
CA TYR A 234 1.49 3.84 -12.61
C TYR A 234 1.36 3.96 -14.13
N ASN A 235 0.80 5.06 -14.65
CA ASN A 235 0.55 5.27 -16.08
C ASN A 235 1.20 6.56 -16.61
N LEU A 236 2.10 7.20 -15.86
CA LEU A 236 2.75 8.47 -16.27
C LEU A 236 3.55 8.35 -17.57
N ASP A 237 4.06 7.17 -17.89
CA ASP A 237 4.76 6.88 -19.15
C ASP A 237 3.83 6.93 -20.39
N THR A 238 2.51 6.94 -20.17
CA THR A 238 1.50 7.08 -21.23
C THR A 238 1.07 8.53 -21.49
N VAL A 239 1.52 9.47 -20.64
CA VAL A 239 1.20 10.91 -20.73
C VAL A 239 2.02 11.55 -21.86
N GLY A 240 1.45 11.59 -23.08
CA GLY A 240 2.07 12.26 -24.23
C GLY A 240 1.60 11.82 -25.62
N GLY A 241 0.81 10.75 -25.74
CA GLY A 241 0.22 10.32 -27.02
C GLY A 241 -1.10 11.02 -27.35
N SER A 242 -1.30 11.41 -28.61
CA SER A 242 -2.50 12.13 -29.09
C SER A 242 -3.84 11.41 -28.88
N ASN A 243 -3.83 10.08 -28.72
CA ASN A 243 -5.03 9.25 -28.47
C ASN A 243 -5.16 8.72 -27.03
N HIS A 244 -4.17 8.96 -26.16
CA HIS A 244 -4.01 8.19 -24.90
C HIS A 244 -4.14 9.04 -23.62
N ASN A 245 -4.53 10.31 -23.76
CA ASN A 245 -4.51 11.30 -22.67
C ASN A 245 -5.89 11.55 -22.01
N HIS A 246 -6.93 10.80 -22.40
CA HIS A 246 -8.28 11.11 -21.93
C HIS A 246 -8.46 10.79 -20.43
N TYR A 247 -7.77 9.78 -19.90
CA TYR A 247 -7.93 9.41 -18.50
C TYR A 247 -7.30 10.42 -17.53
N VAL A 248 -6.06 10.81 -17.80
CA VAL A 248 -5.34 11.83 -17.04
C VAL A 248 -6.05 13.18 -17.15
N ARG A 249 -6.48 13.54 -18.37
CA ARG A 249 -7.33 14.72 -18.59
C ARG A 249 -8.56 14.69 -17.69
N ASP A 250 -9.33 13.61 -17.72
CA ASP A 250 -10.62 13.54 -17.02
C ASP A 250 -10.44 13.59 -15.50
N LEU A 251 -9.42 12.93 -14.96
CA LEU A 251 -9.02 13.07 -13.55
C LEU A 251 -8.65 14.51 -13.20
N CYS A 252 -7.81 15.16 -14.01
CA CYS A 252 -7.44 16.56 -13.78
C CYS A 252 -8.66 17.48 -13.86
N CYS A 253 -9.56 17.29 -14.84
CA CYS A 253 -10.80 18.03 -14.95
C CYS A 253 -11.73 17.80 -13.76
N LEU A 254 -11.79 16.57 -13.22
CA LEU A 254 -12.56 16.28 -12.02
C LEU A 254 -12.04 17.09 -10.83
N TRP A 255 -10.72 17.11 -10.64
CA TRP A 255 -10.08 17.87 -9.56
C TRP A 255 -10.19 19.39 -9.74
N GLU A 256 -10.44 19.88 -10.96
CA GLU A 256 -10.73 21.28 -11.28
C GLU A 256 -12.18 21.69 -10.94
N MET A 257 -12.65 21.30 -9.77
CA MET A 257 -13.96 21.72 -9.28
C MET A 257 -13.94 23.23 -8.93
N PRO A 258 -14.89 24.04 -9.43
CA PRO A 258 -14.99 25.44 -9.07
C PRO A 258 -15.39 25.62 -7.60
N ASP A 259 -14.99 26.74 -7.01
CA ASP A 259 -15.36 27.14 -5.64
C ASP A 259 -14.98 26.13 -4.53
N LEU A 260 -13.96 25.29 -4.77
CA LEU A 260 -13.43 24.40 -3.74
C LEU A 260 -13.03 25.18 -2.49
N PRO A 261 -13.36 24.67 -1.28
CA PRO A 261 -12.84 25.20 -0.02
C PRO A 261 -11.31 25.29 -0.05
N ALA A 262 -10.76 26.29 0.65
CA ALA A 262 -9.32 26.54 0.66
C ALA A 262 -8.51 25.29 1.00
N GLU A 263 -8.94 24.50 2.00
CA GLU A 263 -8.31 23.24 2.37
C GLU A 263 -8.20 22.24 1.21
N LEU A 264 -9.31 22.01 0.48
CA LEU A 264 -9.32 21.07 -0.65
C LEU A 264 -8.46 21.56 -1.82
N ARG A 265 -8.41 22.89 -2.04
CA ARG A 265 -7.51 23.48 -3.05
C ARG A 265 -6.04 23.27 -2.67
N THR A 266 -5.71 23.46 -1.40
CA THR A 266 -4.35 23.25 -0.90
C THR A 266 -3.93 21.79 -1.00
N ARG A 267 -4.78 20.84 -0.56
CA ARG A 267 -4.48 19.40 -0.67
C ARG A 267 -4.33 18.94 -2.12
N ARG A 268 -5.15 19.46 -3.04
CA ARG A 268 -4.97 19.24 -4.48
C ARG A 268 -3.61 19.76 -4.95
N ALA A 269 -3.22 20.96 -4.55
CA ALA A 269 -1.93 21.54 -4.91
C ALA A 269 -0.76 20.73 -4.36
N HIS A 270 -0.86 20.22 -3.13
CA HIS A 270 0.15 19.35 -2.52
C HIS A 270 0.29 18.03 -3.27
N LEU A 271 -0.81 17.35 -3.60
CA LEU A 271 -0.80 16.14 -4.45
C LEU A 271 -0.16 16.43 -5.82
N LEU A 272 -0.55 17.51 -6.48
CA LEU A 272 0.04 17.86 -7.77
C LEU A 272 1.54 18.18 -7.66
N GLY A 273 1.98 18.81 -6.56
CA GLY A 273 3.40 19.01 -6.26
C GLY A 273 4.14 17.69 -6.04
N GLU A 274 3.54 16.74 -5.32
CA GLU A 274 4.05 15.38 -5.08
C GLU A 274 4.34 14.62 -6.37
N MET A 275 3.47 14.78 -7.38
CA MET A 275 3.67 14.15 -8.67
C MET A 275 5.00 14.52 -9.35
N ALA A 276 5.66 15.61 -8.96
CA ALA A 276 6.99 15.94 -9.47
C ALA A 276 8.06 14.91 -9.07
N TYR A 277 7.97 14.36 -7.85
CA TYR A 277 8.83 13.28 -7.39
C TYR A 277 8.49 11.98 -8.12
N ILE A 278 7.20 11.64 -8.18
CA ILE A 278 6.71 10.41 -8.79
C ILE A 278 7.04 10.35 -10.30
N ASP A 279 6.83 11.44 -11.03
CA ASP A 279 7.22 11.60 -12.44
C ASP A 279 8.72 11.30 -12.64
N GLY A 280 9.58 11.87 -11.78
CA GLY A 280 11.02 11.63 -11.83
C GLY A 280 11.37 10.17 -11.54
N LYS A 281 10.76 9.59 -10.49
CA LYS A 281 11.01 8.24 -10.02
C LYS A 281 10.64 7.22 -11.10
N ARG A 282 9.46 7.36 -11.71
CA ARG A 282 8.96 6.43 -12.73
C ARG A 282 9.78 6.44 -14.01
N ARG A 283 10.24 7.61 -14.46
CA ARG A 283 11.15 7.71 -15.61
C ARG A 283 12.47 7.00 -15.31
N MET A 284 13.03 7.22 -14.12
CA MET A 284 14.26 6.53 -13.70
C MET A 284 14.07 5.01 -13.61
N GLU A 285 13.01 4.51 -12.97
CA GLU A 285 12.73 3.07 -12.91
C GLU A 285 12.57 2.46 -14.31
N ALA A 286 11.94 3.19 -15.25
CA ALA A 286 11.78 2.74 -16.63
C ALA A 286 13.12 2.57 -17.36
N GLU A 287 14.08 3.47 -17.12
CA GLU A 287 15.44 3.40 -17.69
C GLU A 287 16.23 2.17 -17.17
N LEU A 288 15.89 1.65 -15.99
CA LEU A 288 16.59 0.53 -15.34
C LEU A 288 16.03 -0.85 -15.73
N ARG A 289 14.91 -0.92 -16.46
CA ARG A 289 14.19 -2.18 -16.75
C ARG A 289 15.08 -3.27 -17.37
N ALA A 290 16.02 -2.86 -18.22
CA ALA A 290 16.94 -3.77 -18.93
C ALA A 290 18.26 -4.04 -18.18
N ILE A 291 18.50 -3.39 -17.04
CA ILE A 291 19.75 -3.54 -16.31
C ILE A 291 19.73 -4.85 -15.49
N PRO A 292 20.75 -5.71 -15.61
CA PRO A 292 20.85 -6.91 -14.80
C PRO A 292 21.00 -6.60 -13.31
N THR A 293 20.47 -7.48 -12.48
CA THR A 293 20.58 -7.43 -11.02
C THR A 293 21.02 -8.77 -10.45
N THR A 294 21.77 -8.70 -9.35
CA THR A 294 22.15 -9.86 -8.55
C THR A 294 21.06 -10.27 -7.57
N GLY A 295 20.05 -9.41 -7.33
CA GLY A 295 19.07 -9.60 -6.27
C GLY A 295 19.68 -9.47 -4.87
N LEU A 296 20.78 -8.71 -4.71
CA LEU A 296 21.53 -8.57 -3.46
C LEU A 296 22.03 -7.16 -3.20
N THR A 297 21.38 -6.16 -3.78
CA THR A 297 21.77 -4.76 -3.60
C THR A 297 20.67 -4.01 -2.89
N ALA A 298 21.02 -3.28 -1.83
CA ALA A 298 20.12 -2.37 -1.14
C ALA A 298 20.69 -0.94 -1.17
N TRP A 299 19.83 0.05 -0.91
CA TRP A 299 20.25 1.44 -0.72
C TRP A 299 20.26 1.79 0.76
N VAL A 300 21.34 2.44 1.20
CA VAL A 300 21.49 2.93 2.57
C VAL A 300 21.67 4.43 2.56
N PHE A 301 21.22 5.08 3.64
CA PHE A 301 21.22 6.52 3.78
C PHE A 301 22.13 6.91 4.93
N GLY A 302 22.77 8.08 4.80
CA GLY A 302 23.62 8.61 5.87
C GLY A 302 22.85 9.33 6.98
N ASP A 303 21.55 9.59 6.76
CA ASP A 303 20.71 10.35 7.69
C ASP A 303 19.26 9.82 7.66
N ARG A 304 18.76 9.46 8.85
CA ARG A 304 17.41 8.94 9.11
C ARG A 304 16.30 9.88 8.68
N ASP A 305 16.44 11.18 8.92
CA ASP A 305 15.39 12.16 8.66
C ASP A 305 15.29 12.44 7.15
N ARG A 306 16.42 12.38 6.43
CA ARG A 306 16.44 12.42 4.96
C ARG A 306 15.77 11.22 4.32
N TRP A 307 16.01 10.02 4.87
CA TRP A 307 15.31 8.82 4.42
C TRP A 307 13.82 8.89 4.71
N ARG A 308 13.42 9.36 5.91
CA ARG A 308 12.00 9.57 6.25
C ARG A 308 11.30 10.44 5.23
N ASP A 309 11.86 11.60 4.91
CA ASP A 309 11.28 12.52 3.93
C ASP A 309 11.23 11.88 2.52
N PHE A 310 12.27 11.15 2.13
CA PHE A 310 12.30 10.39 0.88
C PHE A 310 11.19 9.34 0.84
N LYS A 311 11.00 8.59 1.93
CA LYS A 311 10.01 7.52 2.02
C LYS A 311 8.58 8.06 2.11
N ALA A 312 8.38 9.20 2.76
CA ALA A 312 7.10 9.92 2.70
C ALA A 312 6.74 10.29 1.24
N CYS A 313 7.70 10.81 0.44
CA CYS A 313 7.47 11.07 -0.99
C CYS A 313 7.13 9.81 -1.80
N ASP A 314 7.68 8.68 -1.40
CA ASP A 314 7.56 7.38 -2.07
C ASP A 314 6.20 6.70 -1.84
N SER A 315 5.43 7.15 -0.85
CA SER A 315 4.20 6.48 -0.38
C SER A 315 2.95 6.79 -1.23
N GLY A 316 3.08 7.60 -2.29
CA GLY A 316 2.06 7.81 -3.33
C GLY A 316 0.75 8.48 -2.91
N MET A 317 0.69 9.06 -1.70
CA MET A 317 -0.52 9.66 -1.11
C MET A 317 -0.20 10.77 -0.10
N PHE A 318 1.07 11.20 0.07
CA PHE A 318 1.47 12.00 1.24
C PHE A 318 0.93 13.43 1.17
N GLY A 319 0.80 14.00 -0.03
CA GLY A 319 0.29 15.36 -0.25
C GLY A 319 -1.17 15.51 0.21
N HIS A 320 -1.88 14.40 0.38
CA HIS A 320 -3.25 14.38 0.85
C HIS A 320 -3.41 14.37 2.39
N TYR A 321 -2.40 13.87 3.12
CA TYR A 321 -2.50 13.60 4.56
C TYR A 321 -1.57 14.41 5.47
N LEU A 322 -0.61 15.18 4.93
CA LEU A 322 0.26 16.08 5.74
C LEU A 322 -0.53 17.17 6.51
N SER A 323 -1.84 17.26 6.31
CA SER A 323 -2.73 18.13 7.09
C SER A 323 -3.11 17.61 8.49
N CYS A 324 -2.86 16.33 8.80
CA CYS A 324 -3.39 15.75 10.04
C CYS A 324 -2.50 16.06 11.24
N VAL A 325 -1.18 15.87 11.12
CA VAL A 325 -0.22 16.16 12.20
C VAL A 325 1.01 16.89 11.67
N PRO A 326 1.35 18.09 12.18
CA PRO A 326 2.52 18.84 11.73
C PRO A 326 3.81 18.41 12.43
N GLY A 327 4.94 18.84 11.85
CA GLY A 327 6.27 18.65 12.43
C GLY A 327 6.80 17.21 12.29
N ASP A 328 7.90 16.91 12.99
CA ASP A 328 8.64 15.65 12.79
C ASP A 328 7.77 14.40 13.00
N SER A 329 6.92 14.36 14.03
CA SER A 329 6.03 13.23 14.23
C SER A 329 5.05 13.05 13.07
N GLY A 330 4.54 14.12 12.48
CA GLY A 330 3.68 14.01 11.30
C GLY A 330 4.42 13.46 10.08
N ARG A 331 5.69 13.84 9.91
CA ARG A 331 6.55 13.32 8.85
C ARG A 331 6.89 11.85 9.07
N ASP A 332 7.09 11.43 10.32
CA ASP A 332 7.32 10.05 10.70
C ASP A 332 6.09 9.20 10.35
N ASP A 333 4.88 9.63 10.73
CA ASP A 333 3.63 8.94 10.38
C ASP A 333 3.44 8.80 8.86
N LEU A 334 3.73 9.85 8.09
CA LEU A 334 3.60 9.79 6.63
C LEU A 334 4.54 8.77 6.01
N MET A 335 5.77 8.68 6.53
CA MET A 335 6.70 7.63 6.12
C MET A 335 6.14 6.23 6.39
N LEU A 336 5.39 6.03 7.48
CA LEU A 336 4.79 4.74 7.82
C LEU A 336 3.78 4.25 6.76
N THR A 337 3.12 5.16 6.04
CA THR A 337 2.19 4.77 4.96
C THR A 337 2.89 3.94 3.87
N GLY A 338 4.14 4.27 3.54
CA GLY A 338 4.95 3.48 2.64
C GLY A 338 5.74 2.37 3.34
N LEU A 339 6.25 2.58 4.55
CA LEU A 339 7.05 1.55 5.23
C LEU A 339 6.25 0.26 5.51
N THR A 340 4.95 0.41 5.79
CA THR A 340 4.06 -0.75 5.98
C THR A 340 3.91 -1.57 4.69
N GLN A 341 3.94 -0.94 3.51
CA GLN A 341 3.99 -1.62 2.22
C GLN A 341 5.29 -2.41 2.04
N ASP A 342 6.42 -1.82 2.45
CA ASP A 342 7.76 -2.37 2.19
C ASP A 342 8.00 -3.71 2.89
N TRP A 343 7.25 -3.99 3.96
CA TRP A 343 7.23 -5.31 4.57
C TRP A 343 6.71 -6.40 3.65
N ALA A 344 6.05 -6.08 2.54
CA ALA A 344 5.70 -7.05 1.49
C ALA A 344 6.72 -7.14 0.35
N ASP A 345 7.74 -6.28 0.34
CA ASP A 345 8.60 -6.01 -0.82
C ASP A 345 10.12 -6.15 -0.54
N LEU A 346 10.51 -6.83 0.55
CA LEU A 346 11.93 -7.06 0.88
C LEU A 346 12.71 -7.74 -0.26
N GLY A 347 12.11 -8.72 -0.94
CA GLY A 347 12.75 -9.39 -2.09
C GLY A 347 12.86 -8.51 -3.33
N PRO A 348 11.76 -7.88 -3.79
CA PRO A 348 11.77 -6.89 -4.86
C PRO A 348 12.81 -5.77 -4.66
N ASP A 349 12.93 -5.23 -3.44
CA ASP A 349 13.89 -4.18 -3.09
C ASP A 349 15.35 -4.55 -3.40
N LEU A 350 15.70 -5.83 -3.24
CA LEU A 350 17.05 -6.33 -3.48
C LEU A 350 17.45 -6.36 -4.96
N ARG A 351 16.48 -6.21 -5.87
CA ARG A 351 16.71 -6.27 -7.33
C ARG A 351 17.32 -5.00 -7.91
N ASN A 352 17.80 -4.03 -7.13
CA ASN A 352 18.46 -2.79 -7.60
C ASN A 352 17.58 -1.86 -8.47
N GLY A 353 16.41 -2.31 -8.91
CA GLY A 353 15.45 -1.54 -9.69
C GLY A 353 14.70 -0.50 -8.87
N GLU A 354 14.35 -0.85 -7.64
CA GLU A 354 13.56 0.02 -6.77
C GLU A 354 14.47 1.08 -6.13
N CYS A 355 14.02 2.33 -6.15
CA CYS A 355 14.75 3.47 -5.61
C CYS A 355 14.57 3.47 -4.09
N ALA A 356 15.40 2.71 -3.36
CA ALA A 356 15.52 2.87 -1.91
C ALA A 356 14.21 2.69 -1.10
N GLN A 357 13.34 1.78 -1.53
CA GLN A 357 11.98 1.61 -0.98
C GLN A 357 11.94 0.67 0.24
N SER A 358 12.97 0.65 1.10
CA SER A 358 13.19 -0.57 1.88
C SER A 358 13.28 -0.41 3.40
N VAL A 359 12.68 -1.38 4.09
CA VAL A 359 13.05 -1.81 5.46
C VAL A 359 14.55 -2.04 5.58
N LEU A 360 15.23 -2.41 4.49
CA LEU A 360 16.68 -2.66 4.47
C LEU A 360 17.51 -1.39 4.71
N THR A 361 16.95 -0.20 4.54
CA THR A 361 17.61 1.03 4.97
C THR A 361 17.71 1.07 6.51
N LEU A 362 16.64 0.70 7.21
CA LEU A 362 16.61 0.63 8.68
C LEU A 362 17.60 -0.41 9.24
N THR A 363 17.95 -1.43 8.46
CA THR A 363 18.94 -2.45 8.84
C THR A 363 20.32 -2.20 8.25
N ARG A 364 20.52 -1.07 7.56
CA ARG A 364 21.77 -0.71 6.87
C ARG A 364 22.24 -1.80 5.89
N GLY A 365 21.31 -2.45 5.19
CA GLY A 365 21.56 -3.53 4.23
C GLY A 365 21.75 -4.91 4.87
N SER A 366 21.55 -5.06 6.17
CA SER A 366 21.59 -6.36 6.84
C SER A 366 20.25 -7.08 6.69
N ILE A 367 20.31 -8.33 6.22
CA ILE A 367 19.17 -9.24 6.13
C ILE A 367 19.30 -10.39 7.14
N SER A 368 20.11 -10.23 8.18
CA SER A 368 20.17 -11.23 9.25
C SER A 368 18.83 -11.34 9.96
N THR A 369 18.51 -12.54 10.43
CA THR A 369 17.29 -12.80 11.21
C THR A 369 17.19 -11.83 12.39
N ALA A 370 18.30 -11.56 13.08
CA ALA A 370 18.34 -10.61 14.20
C ALA A 370 18.01 -9.18 13.76
N SER A 371 18.64 -8.68 12.70
CA SER A 371 18.41 -7.33 12.18
C SER A 371 16.97 -7.12 11.71
N LEU A 372 16.39 -8.11 11.03
CA LEU A 372 15.02 -8.03 10.53
C LEU A 372 13.99 -8.08 11.67
N ILE A 373 14.21 -8.92 12.70
CA ILE A 373 13.34 -8.93 13.90
C ILE A 373 13.44 -7.58 14.62
N GLU A 374 14.64 -7.03 14.74
CA GLU A 374 14.89 -5.77 15.43
C GLU A 374 14.20 -4.58 14.71
N ALA A 375 14.28 -4.56 13.38
CA ALA A 375 13.58 -3.57 12.55
C ALA A 375 12.06 -3.75 12.55
N TYR A 376 11.57 -5.00 12.58
CA TYR A 376 10.15 -5.29 12.70
C TYR A 376 9.58 -4.78 14.01
N GLU A 377 10.25 -5.08 15.13
CA GLU A 377 9.87 -4.61 16.46
C GLU A 377 9.74 -3.08 16.50
N ARG A 378 10.70 -2.34 15.95
CA ARG A 378 10.64 -0.87 15.87
C ARG A 378 9.57 -0.36 14.93
N SER A 379 9.32 -1.04 13.81
CA SER A 379 8.20 -0.72 12.92
C SER A 379 6.88 -0.80 13.68
N VAL A 380 6.67 -1.87 14.47
CA VAL A 380 5.48 -1.99 15.33
C VAL A 380 5.44 -0.89 16.39
N TRP A 381 6.56 -0.50 16.99
CA TRP A 381 6.58 0.60 17.97
C TRP A 381 6.20 1.95 17.38
N MET A 382 6.65 2.24 16.15
CA MET A 382 6.26 3.44 15.42
C MET A 382 4.77 3.44 15.10
N VAL A 383 4.21 2.31 14.65
CA VAL A 383 2.76 2.20 14.45
C VAL A 383 1.98 2.31 15.77
N ASN A 384 2.49 1.75 16.87
CA ASN A 384 1.89 1.91 18.20
C ASN A 384 1.90 3.38 18.68
N ALA A 385 2.73 4.26 18.12
CA ALA A 385 2.70 5.70 18.41
C ALA A 385 1.41 6.39 17.98
N GLU A 386 0.64 5.76 17.10
CA GLU A 386 -0.68 6.21 16.67
C GLU A 386 -1.79 5.85 17.66
N LEU A 387 -1.47 5.03 18.67
CA LEU A 387 -2.41 4.52 19.66
C LEU A 387 -2.29 5.26 21.00
N THR A 388 -3.42 5.33 21.71
CA THR A 388 -3.51 5.71 23.12
C THR A 388 -2.88 4.62 24.01
N PRO A 389 -2.47 4.95 25.25
CA PRO A 389 -1.97 3.95 26.21
C PRO A 389 -2.95 2.80 26.45
N GLU A 390 -4.25 3.02 26.28
CA GLU A 390 -5.33 2.04 26.42
C GLU A 390 -5.65 1.26 25.13
N GLY A 391 -4.85 1.41 24.07
CA GLY A 391 -4.98 0.62 22.84
C GLY A 391 -6.02 1.14 21.83
N GLY A 392 -6.70 2.25 22.11
CA GLY A 392 -7.54 2.94 21.11
C GLY A 392 -6.73 3.83 20.16
N VAL A 393 -7.28 4.17 19.00
CA VAL A 393 -6.65 5.10 18.03
C VAL A 393 -6.72 6.54 18.55
N LYS A 394 -5.61 7.29 18.46
CA LYS A 394 -5.61 8.71 18.83
C LYS A 394 -6.50 9.52 17.87
N PRO A 395 -7.47 10.33 18.36
CA PRO A 395 -8.38 11.07 17.48
C PRO A 395 -7.66 11.97 16.47
N GLU A 396 -6.58 12.64 16.89
CA GLU A 396 -5.79 13.53 16.05
C GLU A 396 -4.92 12.80 15.01
N ARG A 397 -4.71 11.50 15.19
CA ARG A 397 -3.96 10.63 14.26
C ARG A 397 -4.86 9.75 13.41
N PHE A 398 -6.17 9.76 13.65
CA PHE A 398 -7.10 8.75 13.12
C PHE A 398 -7.00 8.57 11.60
N SER A 399 -7.05 9.67 10.84
CA SER A 399 -6.99 9.63 9.39
C SER A 399 -5.65 9.09 8.87
N LEU A 400 -4.53 9.47 9.52
CA LEU A 400 -3.21 8.94 9.18
C LEU A 400 -3.11 7.45 9.53
N MET A 401 -3.52 7.05 10.73
CA MET A 401 -3.53 5.66 11.15
C MET A 401 -4.35 4.78 10.21
N PHE A 402 -5.50 5.27 9.72
CA PHE A 402 -6.28 4.55 8.74
C PHE A 402 -5.47 4.33 7.45
N VAL A 403 -4.82 5.36 6.92
CA VAL A 403 -4.01 5.26 5.69
C VAL A 403 -2.84 4.31 5.88
N ILE A 404 -2.16 4.37 7.02
CA ILE A 404 -1.06 3.46 7.37
C ILE A 404 -1.53 2.00 7.35
N MET A 405 -2.72 1.71 7.87
CA MET A 405 -3.27 0.34 7.91
C MET A 405 -3.96 -0.08 6.60
N ASP A 406 -4.57 0.84 5.85
CA ASP A 406 -5.30 0.56 4.61
C ASP A 406 -4.38 -0.05 3.57
N VAL A 407 -3.12 0.36 3.51
CA VAL A 407 -2.11 -0.27 2.65
C VAL A 407 -1.96 -1.77 2.92
N CYS A 408 -2.02 -2.19 4.19
CA CYS A 408 -2.01 -3.61 4.55
C CYS A 408 -3.29 -4.32 4.08
N VAL A 409 -4.46 -3.69 4.26
CA VAL A 409 -5.75 -4.24 3.83
C VAL A 409 -5.83 -4.36 2.31
N TRP A 410 -5.41 -3.31 1.60
CA TRP A 410 -5.27 -3.26 0.15
C TRP A 410 -4.42 -4.42 -0.36
N ASN A 411 -3.25 -4.63 0.25
CA ASN A 411 -2.34 -5.73 -0.04
C ASN A 411 -2.98 -7.12 0.11
N MET A 412 -3.82 -7.32 1.12
CA MET A 412 -4.50 -8.60 1.35
C MET A 412 -5.69 -8.84 0.43
N CYS A 413 -6.27 -7.76 -0.12
CA CYS A 413 -7.51 -7.78 -0.88
C CYS A 413 -7.36 -7.52 -2.40
N ASN A 414 -6.18 -7.12 -2.88
CA ASN A 414 -5.98 -6.78 -4.29
C ASN A 414 -5.60 -7.99 -5.19
N HIS A 415 -6.25 -8.12 -6.36
CA HIS A 415 -5.91 -9.12 -7.39
C HIS A 415 -4.52 -8.93 -8.03
N ARG A 416 -3.69 -8.07 -7.45
CA ARG A 416 -2.37 -7.72 -7.94
C ARG A 416 -1.27 -8.38 -7.15
N HIS A 417 -1.40 -8.67 -5.85
CA HIS A 417 -0.30 -9.16 -5.03
C HIS A 417 -0.70 -10.37 -4.20
N ASP A 418 -0.02 -11.50 -4.43
CA ASP A 418 -0.32 -12.76 -3.75
C ASP A 418 0.53 -12.96 -2.49
N LEU A 419 0.18 -12.23 -1.44
CA LEU A 419 0.89 -12.26 -0.16
C LEU A 419 0.74 -13.57 0.60
N TRP A 420 -0.35 -14.31 0.37
CA TRP A 420 -0.60 -15.57 1.08
C TRP A 420 0.44 -16.63 0.73
N ARG A 421 1.04 -16.59 -0.47
CA ARG A 421 2.18 -17.46 -0.80
C ARG A 421 3.45 -17.09 -0.05
N TYR A 422 3.75 -15.80 0.09
CA TYR A 422 4.85 -15.37 0.95
C TYR A 422 4.64 -15.79 2.39
N PHE A 423 3.43 -15.57 2.90
CA PHE A 423 3.06 -16.00 4.24
C PHE A 423 3.23 -17.50 4.40
N ALA A 424 2.77 -18.32 3.44
CA ALA A 424 2.92 -19.77 3.50
C ALA A 424 4.38 -20.24 3.53
N LEU A 425 5.29 -19.53 2.83
CA LEU A 425 6.72 -19.83 2.82
C LEU A 425 7.39 -19.58 4.17
N ALA A 426 6.90 -18.60 4.95
CA ALA A 426 7.57 -18.12 6.15
C ALA A 426 6.67 -18.01 7.39
N SER A 427 5.51 -18.67 7.40
CA SER A 427 4.52 -18.59 8.50
C SER A 427 5.09 -18.97 9.87
N ASP A 428 6.02 -19.93 9.91
CA ASP A 428 6.74 -20.34 11.13
C ASP A 428 7.58 -19.19 11.75
N ALA A 429 7.88 -18.13 10.98
CA ALA A 429 8.64 -16.97 11.44
C ALA A 429 7.84 -16.06 12.39
N CYS A 430 6.51 -16.14 12.41
CA CYS A 430 5.67 -15.38 13.35
C CYS A 430 6.08 -15.63 14.81
N GLY A 431 6.46 -16.87 15.15
CA GLY A 431 6.92 -17.22 16.50
C GLY A 431 8.25 -16.55 16.91
N GLN A 432 9.00 -15.97 15.97
CA GLN A 432 10.22 -15.22 16.28
C GLN A 432 9.92 -13.84 16.83
N VAL A 433 8.96 -13.13 16.24
CA VAL A 433 8.55 -11.78 16.65
C VAL A 433 7.63 -11.79 17.87
N GLN A 434 6.83 -12.84 18.06
CA GLN A 434 5.99 -12.99 19.26
C GLN A 434 6.78 -13.08 20.58
N ARG A 435 8.10 -13.34 20.50
CA ARG A 435 9.01 -13.35 21.66
C ARG A 435 9.59 -11.97 21.99
N ARG A 436 9.27 -10.95 21.18
CA ARG A 436 9.70 -9.57 21.33
C ARG A 436 8.68 -8.75 22.10
N ASP A 437 9.11 -7.59 22.60
CA ASP A 437 8.19 -6.69 23.29
C ASP A 437 7.53 -5.73 22.29
N LEU A 438 6.53 -6.21 21.55
CA LEU A 438 5.87 -5.48 20.47
C LEU A 438 4.91 -4.37 20.94
N TYR A 439 4.81 -4.10 22.24
CA TYR A 439 3.81 -3.17 22.79
C TYR A 439 4.39 -1.84 23.28
N LYS A 440 5.70 -1.62 23.12
CA LYS A 440 6.26 -0.27 23.29
C LYS A 440 5.78 0.64 22.16
N SER A 441 5.89 1.94 22.38
CA SER A 441 5.56 2.96 21.41
C SER A 441 6.70 3.99 21.37
N GLY A 442 7.01 4.49 20.19
CA GLY A 442 8.02 5.54 19.99
C GLY A 442 8.05 5.99 18.53
N GLN A 443 8.39 7.25 18.31
CA GLN A 443 8.53 7.81 16.96
C GLN A 443 9.83 7.31 16.30
N LEU A 444 10.06 7.62 15.02
CA LEU A 444 11.25 7.16 14.30
C LEU A 444 12.53 7.60 15.01
N ALA A 445 12.52 8.82 15.54
CA ALA A 445 13.65 9.38 16.29
C ALA A 445 13.90 8.73 17.67
N ASP A 446 12.88 8.08 18.25
CA ASP A 446 13.02 7.32 19.49
C ASP A 446 13.55 5.91 19.24
N CYS A 447 13.27 5.37 18.04
CA CYS A 447 13.61 4.00 17.63
C CYS A 447 15.02 3.88 17.02
N TYR A 448 15.56 4.96 16.47
CA TYR A 448 16.85 4.97 15.78
C TYR A 448 17.64 6.26 16.03
N SER A 449 18.97 6.16 16.09
CA SER A 449 19.86 7.33 15.94
C SER A 449 19.76 7.93 14.52
N LYS A 450 20.39 9.08 14.29
CA LYS A 450 20.45 9.68 12.95
C LYS A 450 21.14 8.78 11.93
N GLU A 451 22.07 7.96 12.38
CA GLU A 451 22.86 7.00 11.59
C GLU A 451 22.18 5.61 11.49
N PHE A 452 20.90 5.51 11.89
CA PHE A 452 20.13 4.27 11.94
C PHE A 452 20.63 3.24 12.97
N GLU A 453 21.37 3.66 13.99
CA GLU A 453 21.68 2.75 15.09
C GLU A 453 20.41 2.52 15.92
N PRO A 454 19.96 1.27 16.10
CA PRO A 454 18.72 0.98 16.80
C PRO A 454 18.78 1.43 18.27
N THR A 455 17.80 2.21 18.72
CA THR A 455 17.70 2.72 20.10
C THR A 455 16.48 2.17 20.83
N GLU A 456 16.49 2.25 22.16
CA GLU A 456 15.29 2.06 22.96
C GLU A 456 14.66 3.42 23.30
N PRO A 457 13.35 3.61 23.09
CA PRO A 457 12.66 4.85 23.46
C PRO A 457 12.86 5.21 24.94
N ALA A 458 13.21 6.48 25.21
CA ALA A 458 13.44 6.96 26.56
C ALA A 458 12.11 7.14 27.32
N GLY A 459 11.82 6.23 28.25
CA GLY A 459 10.54 6.17 28.96
C GLY A 459 9.48 5.55 28.06
N SER A 460 9.18 4.26 28.24
CA SER A 460 8.25 3.56 27.34
C SER A 460 6.80 3.86 27.73
N SER A 461 6.13 4.73 26.97
CA SER A 461 4.67 4.63 26.83
C SER A 461 4.38 3.28 26.18
N ARG A 462 3.70 2.41 26.92
CA ARG A 462 3.30 1.08 26.47
C ARG A 462 1.84 1.12 26.09
N VAL A 463 1.50 0.47 24.97
CA VAL A 463 0.11 0.22 24.61
C VAL A 463 -0.39 -1.00 25.38
N THR A 464 -1.46 -0.82 26.14
CA THR A 464 -2.20 -1.90 26.77
C THR A 464 -3.34 -2.28 25.83
N VAL A 465 -3.21 -3.43 25.16
CA VAL A 465 -4.21 -3.88 24.18
C VAL A 465 -5.39 -4.55 24.90
N PRO A 466 -6.59 -3.95 24.91
CA PRO A 466 -7.75 -4.54 25.57
C PRO A 466 -8.29 -5.67 24.70
N ARG A 467 -8.11 -6.92 25.15
CA ARG A 467 -8.60 -8.11 24.44
C ARG A 467 -9.71 -8.82 25.20
N ARG A 468 -10.65 -9.41 24.46
CA ARG A 468 -11.64 -10.34 25.02
C ARG A 468 -11.84 -11.54 24.08
N PRO A 469 -12.33 -12.67 24.60
CA PRO A 469 -12.56 -13.85 23.79
C PRO A 469 -13.58 -13.60 22.67
N LEU A 470 -13.23 -13.97 21.44
CA LEU A 470 -14.11 -14.10 20.28
C LEU A 470 -14.15 -15.58 19.87
N HIS A 471 -15.36 -16.16 19.90
CA HIS A 471 -15.58 -17.54 19.51
C HIS A 471 -15.65 -17.67 18.00
N TYR A 472 -15.04 -18.73 17.46
CA TYR A 472 -14.99 -18.96 16.01
C TYR A 472 -15.30 -20.41 15.64
N THR A 473 -15.74 -20.58 14.40
CA THR A 473 -15.91 -21.89 13.77
C THR A 473 -15.70 -21.75 12.27
N VAL A 474 -14.55 -22.22 11.79
CA VAL A 474 -14.15 -22.14 10.38
C VAL A 474 -13.95 -23.53 9.79
N THR A 475 -14.26 -23.70 8.51
CA THR A 475 -14.04 -24.97 7.79
C THR A 475 -12.94 -24.81 6.75
N VAL A 476 -11.88 -25.60 6.85
CA VAL A 476 -10.76 -25.62 5.89
C VAL A 476 -10.58 -27.05 5.38
N ALA A 477 -10.55 -27.23 4.05
CA ALA A 477 -10.46 -28.56 3.41
C ALA A 477 -11.48 -29.59 3.96
N GLY A 478 -12.70 -29.14 4.23
CA GLY A 478 -13.78 -29.97 4.80
C GLY A 478 -13.63 -30.32 6.28
N ARG A 479 -12.56 -29.86 6.95
CA ARG A 479 -12.33 -30.05 8.39
C ARG A 479 -12.81 -28.83 9.16
N LYS A 480 -13.60 -29.07 10.20
CA LYS A 480 -14.12 -28.02 11.09
C LYS A 480 -13.12 -27.70 12.19
N HIS A 481 -12.80 -26.42 12.35
CA HIS A 481 -11.96 -25.87 13.41
C HIS A 481 -12.79 -24.90 14.24
N SER A 482 -12.95 -25.18 15.54
CA SER A 482 -13.71 -24.33 16.46
C SER A 482 -12.87 -24.00 17.69
N GLY A 483 -13.06 -22.81 18.24
CA GLY A 483 -12.31 -22.37 19.40
C GLY A 483 -12.67 -20.96 19.84
N SER A 484 -11.74 -20.35 20.56
CA SER A 484 -11.80 -18.94 20.96
C SER A 484 -10.44 -18.29 20.74
N ILE A 485 -10.44 -17.04 20.33
CA ILE A 485 -9.23 -16.20 20.25
C ILE A 485 -9.43 -14.95 21.09
N ASP A 486 -8.40 -14.53 21.81
CA ASP A 486 -8.40 -13.20 22.43
C ASP A 486 -7.98 -12.19 21.36
N ILE A 487 -8.87 -11.25 21.06
CA ILE A 487 -8.66 -10.19 20.08
C ILE A 487 -9.16 -8.86 20.63
N HIS A 488 -8.70 -7.76 20.05
CA HIS A 488 -9.07 -6.41 20.47
C HIS A 488 -10.58 -6.25 20.65
N THR A 489 -10.99 -5.69 21.80
CA THR A 489 -12.40 -5.49 22.19
C THR A 489 -13.24 -4.81 21.11
N ALA A 490 -12.74 -3.73 20.50
CA ALA A 490 -13.39 -3.06 19.37
C ALA A 490 -13.71 -3.98 18.17
N VAL A 491 -12.86 -4.97 17.87
CA VAL A 491 -13.14 -5.96 16.81
C VAL A 491 -14.28 -6.86 17.24
N VAL A 492 -14.28 -7.32 18.50
CA VAL A 492 -15.35 -8.17 19.03
C VAL A 492 -16.68 -7.42 19.09
N ASP A 493 -16.68 -6.17 19.53
CA ASP A 493 -17.86 -5.29 19.57
C ASP A 493 -18.43 -5.08 18.15
N ALA A 494 -17.55 -4.88 17.16
CA ALA A 494 -17.95 -4.69 15.78
C ALA A 494 -18.51 -5.97 15.14
N VAL A 495 -17.95 -7.14 15.49
CA VAL A 495 -18.49 -8.44 15.06
C VAL A 495 -19.85 -8.70 15.69
N GLU A 496 -20.01 -8.49 16.99
CA GLU A 496 -21.26 -8.73 17.72
C GLU A 496 -22.38 -7.78 17.29
N SER A 497 -22.05 -6.52 16.98
CA SER A 497 -23.01 -5.54 16.43
C SER A 497 -23.32 -5.75 14.95
N GLY A 498 -22.54 -6.58 14.24
CA GLY A 498 -22.69 -6.85 12.81
C GLY A 498 -22.22 -5.71 11.91
N SER A 499 -21.35 -4.83 12.42
CA SER A 499 -20.64 -3.79 11.66
C SER A 499 -19.34 -4.33 11.02
N PHE A 500 -18.76 -5.41 11.57
CA PHE A 500 -17.60 -6.10 11.03
C PHE A 500 -17.90 -7.61 10.81
N PRO A 501 -17.77 -8.17 9.60
CA PRO A 501 -18.07 -9.57 9.35
C PRO A 501 -17.10 -10.52 10.05
N MET A 502 -17.63 -11.62 10.63
CA MET A 502 -16.80 -12.68 11.21
C MET A 502 -15.92 -13.36 10.15
N GLU A 503 -16.42 -13.44 8.93
CA GLU A 503 -15.74 -14.01 7.77
C GLU A 503 -14.43 -13.27 7.43
N LEU A 504 -14.33 -11.97 7.73
CA LEU A 504 -13.08 -11.23 7.61
C LEU A 504 -12.07 -11.70 8.66
N VAL A 505 -12.50 -11.87 9.91
CA VAL A 505 -11.66 -12.39 11.00
C VAL A 505 -11.21 -13.82 10.69
N GLU A 506 -12.09 -14.63 10.11
CA GLU A 506 -11.79 -16.00 9.70
C GLU A 506 -10.70 -16.04 8.63
N TYR A 507 -10.92 -15.33 7.52
CA TYR A 507 -10.02 -15.33 6.38
C TYR A 507 -8.67 -14.68 6.69
N GLU A 508 -8.66 -13.47 7.24
CA GLU A 508 -7.41 -12.71 7.39
C GLU A 508 -6.64 -13.04 8.67
N TYR A 509 -7.24 -13.68 9.67
CA TYR A 509 -6.57 -13.92 10.96
C TYR A 509 -6.60 -15.36 11.44
N LEU A 510 -7.76 -16.01 11.46
CA LEU A 510 -7.87 -17.37 12.02
C LEU A 510 -7.20 -18.41 11.13
N ILE A 511 -7.45 -18.38 9.82
CA ILE A 511 -6.87 -19.37 8.89
C ILE A 511 -5.34 -19.27 8.80
N PRO A 512 -4.73 -18.07 8.69
CA PRO A 512 -3.27 -17.91 8.82
C PRO A 512 -2.74 -18.44 10.15
N ARG A 513 -3.45 -18.25 11.26
CA ARG A 513 -3.07 -18.83 12.56
C ARG A 513 -3.16 -20.35 12.57
N LEU A 514 -4.16 -20.95 11.93
CA LEU A 514 -4.24 -22.41 11.79
C LEU A 514 -3.01 -22.97 11.06
N LEU A 515 -2.49 -22.25 10.06
CA LEU A 515 -1.23 -22.62 9.40
C LEU A 515 -0.05 -22.52 10.36
N CYS A 516 0.12 -21.41 11.08
CA CYS A 516 1.19 -21.25 12.08
C CYS A 516 1.14 -22.32 13.18
N MET A 517 -0.06 -22.75 13.58
CA MET A 517 -0.27 -23.81 14.57
C MET A 517 -0.14 -25.22 13.98
N LYS A 518 0.10 -25.34 12.67
CA LYS A 518 0.22 -26.62 11.93
C LYS A 518 -1.06 -27.47 12.03
N ALA A 519 -2.21 -26.81 12.19
CA ALA A 519 -3.53 -27.44 12.18
C ALA A 519 -4.02 -27.75 10.75
N ILE A 520 -3.51 -26.98 9.79
CA ILE A 520 -3.69 -27.15 8.34
C ILE A 520 -2.33 -27.14 7.65
N THR A 521 -2.23 -27.78 6.48
CA THR A 521 -1.02 -27.77 5.65
C THR A 521 -0.96 -26.50 4.80
N SER A 522 0.23 -26.18 4.26
CA SER A 522 0.39 -25.07 3.32
C SER A 522 -0.47 -25.23 2.08
N SER A 523 -0.66 -26.47 1.59
CA SER A 523 -1.54 -26.75 0.45
C SER A 523 -3.02 -26.48 0.77
N GLU A 524 -3.51 -26.92 1.93
CA GLU A 524 -4.88 -26.64 2.37
C GLU A 524 -5.11 -25.14 2.56
N PHE A 525 -4.13 -24.45 3.15
CA PHE A 525 -4.14 -23.00 3.33
C PHE A 525 -4.22 -22.25 2.00
N LEU A 526 -3.29 -22.50 1.07
CA LEU A 526 -3.25 -21.80 -0.22
C LEU A 526 -4.49 -22.11 -1.07
N SER A 527 -4.96 -23.36 -1.05
CA SER A 527 -6.19 -23.74 -1.75
C SER A 527 -7.41 -23.01 -1.20
N HIS A 528 -7.47 -22.77 0.11
CA HIS A 528 -8.55 -21.98 0.72
C HIS A 528 -8.45 -20.51 0.33
N MET A 529 -7.25 -19.93 0.44
CA MET A 529 -7.00 -18.53 0.09
C MET A 529 -7.35 -18.25 -1.39
N ASP A 530 -6.88 -19.09 -2.32
CA ASP A 530 -7.21 -18.94 -3.74
C ASP A 530 -8.73 -19.07 -4.01
N ALA A 531 -9.42 -19.99 -3.31
CA ALA A 531 -10.84 -20.23 -3.54
C ALA A 531 -11.76 -19.12 -3.01
N PHE A 532 -11.38 -18.47 -1.91
CA PHE A 532 -12.23 -17.49 -1.22
C PHE A 532 -11.80 -16.03 -1.46
N TYR A 533 -10.67 -15.80 -2.14
CA TYR A 533 -10.08 -14.47 -2.35
C TYR A 533 -11.08 -13.39 -2.80
N CYS A 534 -11.82 -13.67 -3.89
CA CYS A 534 -12.76 -12.70 -4.47
C CYS A 534 -14.00 -12.50 -3.59
N GLU A 535 -14.44 -13.54 -2.90
CA GLU A 535 -15.58 -13.47 -1.99
C GLU A 535 -15.22 -12.66 -0.75
N HIS A 536 -14.03 -12.87 -0.20
CA HIS A 536 -13.46 -12.07 0.87
C HIS A 536 -13.43 -10.57 0.54
N HIS A 537 -12.94 -10.20 -0.66
CA HIS A 537 -12.97 -8.80 -1.10
C HIS A 537 -14.41 -8.23 -1.14
N ALA A 538 -15.37 -9.01 -1.67
CA ALA A 538 -16.77 -8.60 -1.70
C ALA A 538 -17.37 -8.42 -0.29
N ILE A 539 -17.01 -9.29 0.66
CA ILE A 539 -17.44 -9.20 2.06
C ILE A 539 -16.93 -7.90 2.69
N LEU A 540 -15.64 -7.58 2.53
CA LEU A 540 -15.04 -6.36 3.06
C LEU A 540 -15.73 -5.12 2.51
N MET A 541 -15.88 -5.03 1.19
CA MET A 541 -16.47 -3.85 0.57
C MET A 541 -17.95 -3.69 0.91
N ARG A 542 -18.71 -4.79 0.96
CA ARG A 542 -20.11 -4.74 1.42
C ARG A 542 -20.21 -4.24 2.86
N ALA A 543 -19.32 -4.68 3.75
CA ALA A 543 -19.28 -4.20 5.13
C ALA A 543 -18.96 -2.70 5.23
N ALA A 544 -17.94 -2.24 4.48
CA ALA A 544 -17.58 -0.84 4.42
C ALA A 544 -18.72 0.03 3.90
N HIS A 545 -19.42 -0.39 2.83
CA HIS A 545 -20.59 0.33 2.32
C HIS A 545 -21.78 0.31 3.29
N LYS A 546 -22.07 -0.84 3.93
CA LYS A 546 -23.15 -0.96 4.93
C LYS A 546 -22.91 -0.07 6.14
N SER A 547 -21.65 0.08 6.56
CA SER A 547 -21.26 0.97 7.65
C SER A 547 -21.11 2.43 7.19
N ASN A 548 -21.29 2.72 5.90
CA ASN A 548 -21.01 4.01 5.28
C ASN A 548 -19.59 4.52 5.60
N PHE A 549 -18.61 3.62 5.67
CA PHE A 549 -17.22 3.91 6.02
C PHE A 549 -17.08 4.64 7.36
N SER A 550 -17.96 4.31 8.32
CA SER A 550 -18.00 4.96 9.63
C SER A 550 -16.71 4.78 10.42
N MET A 551 -16.41 5.76 11.29
CA MET A 551 -15.28 5.70 12.21
C MET A 551 -15.26 4.44 13.08
N GLU A 552 -16.42 3.88 13.43
CA GLU A 552 -16.53 2.62 14.18
C GLU A 552 -15.99 1.43 13.38
N PHE A 553 -16.47 1.25 12.14
CA PHE A 553 -15.98 0.22 11.22
C PHE A 553 -14.49 0.38 10.95
N SER A 554 -14.05 1.60 10.67
CA SER A 554 -12.65 1.92 10.38
C SER A 554 -11.75 1.69 11.59
N THR A 555 -12.21 1.98 12.81
CA THR A 555 -11.50 1.66 14.06
C THR A 555 -11.36 0.15 14.25
N ALA A 556 -12.43 -0.61 14.02
CA ALA A 556 -12.39 -2.06 14.10
C ALA A 556 -11.40 -2.65 13.08
N LEU A 557 -11.40 -2.15 11.84
CA LEU A 557 -10.47 -2.59 10.80
C LEU A 557 -9.01 -2.24 11.15
N ILE A 558 -8.71 -1.01 11.59
CA ILE A 558 -7.37 -0.61 12.06
C ILE A 558 -6.87 -1.57 13.14
N LEU A 559 -7.68 -1.80 14.17
CA LEU A 559 -7.27 -2.59 15.33
C LEU A 559 -7.20 -4.09 15.00
N PHE A 560 -7.99 -4.54 14.03
CA PHE A 560 -7.88 -5.88 13.46
C PHE A 560 -6.57 -6.07 12.69
N THR A 561 -6.19 -5.11 11.85
CA THR A 561 -4.89 -5.12 11.16
C THR A 561 -3.74 -5.06 12.17
N MET A 562 -3.87 -4.28 13.25
CA MET A 562 -2.88 -4.28 14.34
C MET A 562 -2.70 -5.64 15.03
N GLU A 563 -3.76 -6.45 15.15
CA GLU A 563 -3.64 -7.82 15.66
C GLU A 563 -2.79 -8.71 14.76
N GLN A 564 -2.80 -8.46 13.45
CA GLN A 564 -1.91 -9.14 12.49
C GLN A 564 -0.45 -8.69 12.67
N TRP A 565 -0.22 -7.39 12.91
CA TRP A 565 1.11 -6.85 13.24
C TRP A 565 1.66 -7.40 14.57
N TRP A 566 0.87 -7.37 15.64
CA TRP A 566 1.28 -7.95 16.92
C TRP A 566 1.47 -9.46 16.85
N PHE A 567 0.80 -10.16 15.94
CA PHE A 567 1.04 -11.59 15.72
C PHE A 567 2.29 -11.87 14.86
N GLY A 568 2.65 -10.96 13.95
CA GLY A 568 3.83 -11.10 13.09
C GLY A 568 3.56 -11.43 11.63
N PHE A 569 2.35 -11.19 11.11
CA PHE A 569 2.03 -11.52 9.72
C PHE A 569 2.85 -10.73 8.70
N PRO A 570 2.96 -9.39 8.79
CA PRO A 570 3.79 -8.64 7.84
C PRO A 570 5.26 -9.08 7.87
N TYR A 571 5.78 -9.50 9.03
CA TYR A 571 7.14 -10.07 9.13
C TYR A 571 7.28 -11.35 8.31
N ALA A 572 6.35 -12.30 8.48
CA ALA A 572 6.34 -13.54 7.71
C ALA A 572 6.18 -13.28 6.21
N VAL A 573 5.28 -12.38 5.83
CA VAL A 573 5.12 -11.94 4.43
C VAL A 573 6.43 -11.37 3.88
N GLY A 574 7.11 -10.49 4.63
CA GLY A 574 8.38 -9.90 4.19
C GLY A 574 9.48 -10.92 4.00
N LEU A 575 9.65 -11.83 4.95
CA LEU A 575 10.60 -12.93 4.78
C LEU A 575 10.26 -13.80 3.56
N GLY A 576 8.99 -14.13 3.38
CA GLY A 576 8.50 -14.89 2.22
C GLY A 576 8.78 -14.18 0.89
N SER A 577 8.65 -12.85 0.86
CA SER A 577 8.89 -12.03 -0.33
C SER A 577 10.33 -12.13 -0.84
N LEU A 578 11.30 -12.49 0.01
CA LEU A 578 12.70 -12.73 -0.38
C LEU A 578 12.85 -13.83 -1.43
N ILE A 579 11.82 -14.66 -1.66
CA ILE A 579 11.77 -15.60 -2.80
C ILE A 579 11.89 -14.87 -4.15
N GLU A 580 11.55 -13.58 -4.16
CA GLU A 580 11.72 -12.70 -5.30
C GLU A 580 13.11 -12.09 -5.40
N ALA A 581 14.07 -12.31 -4.50
CA ALA A 581 15.43 -11.81 -4.67
C ALA A 581 16.25 -12.65 -5.69
N GLN A 582 15.72 -12.80 -6.90
CA GLN A 582 16.27 -13.61 -7.98
C GLN A 582 17.25 -12.80 -8.85
N PRO A 583 18.37 -13.41 -9.31
CA PRO A 583 19.22 -12.79 -10.31
C PRO A 583 18.50 -12.74 -11.67
N GLY A 584 18.74 -11.70 -12.47
CA GLY A 584 18.09 -11.55 -13.77
C GLY A 584 17.94 -10.08 -14.18
N THR A 585 16.90 -9.76 -14.94
CA THR A 585 16.50 -8.37 -15.23
C THR A 585 15.46 -7.90 -14.22
N VAL A 586 15.49 -6.60 -13.91
CA VAL A 586 14.59 -5.96 -12.94
C VAL A 586 13.11 -6.19 -13.27
N ALA A 587 12.75 -6.18 -14.56
CA ALA A 587 11.39 -5.87 -15.03
C ALA A 587 10.57 -7.04 -15.62
N ASN A 588 10.82 -8.30 -15.26
CA ASN A 588 9.95 -9.39 -15.72
C ASN A 588 8.51 -9.31 -15.15
N ASP A 589 8.26 -8.42 -14.19
CA ASP A 589 6.97 -8.09 -13.56
C ASP A 589 6.17 -7.01 -14.29
N ARG A 590 6.79 -6.21 -15.17
CA ARG A 590 6.18 -5.05 -15.86
C ARG A 590 6.31 -5.10 -17.38
N VAL A 591 6.59 -6.28 -17.95
CA VAL A 591 6.65 -6.45 -19.41
C VAL A 591 5.26 -6.19 -19.99
N HIS A 592 5.08 -5.01 -20.56
CA HIS A 592 4.03 -4.82 -21.56
C HIS A 592 4.37 -5.73 -22.73
N PRO A 593 3.49 -6.66 -23.14
CA PRO A 593 3.72 -7.39 -24.38
C PRO A 593 3.84 -6.35 -25.49
N ASP A 594 4.96 -6.40 -26.22
CA ASP A 594 5.20 -5.59 -27.40
C ASP A 594 3.93 -5.59 -28.27
N ARG A 595 3.36 -4.41 -28.50
CA ARG A 595 2.26 -4.20 -29.44
C ARG A 595 2.81 -4.06 -30.86
#